data_AF-A0A353NRB8-F1
#
_entry.id   AF-A0A353NRB8-F1
#
_cell.length_a   1.000
_cell.length_b   1.000
_cell.length_c   1.000
_cell.angle_alpha   90.00
_cell.angle_beta   90.00
_cell.angle_gamma   90.00
#
_symmetry.space_group_name_H-M   'P 1'
#
loop_
_entity.id
_entity.type
_entity.pdbx_description
1 polymer ?
#
loop_
_entity_poly.entity_id
_entity_poly.type
_entity_poly.pdbx_seq_one_letter_code
_entity_poly.pdbx_strand_id
1 'polypeptide(L)'
;QSLLYRGGLKIYTSLNPQAQQKMEDVIANSANFPSDQNGKQVEGAMVLLENKTGEIQALVGGREHTQQRSFNRATQAVRQPGSAIKPLVVYTPALEKGYTTALSLLDSPVTIGNNTFNNYDYKSAGWITMRAAVQWSKNTY
;
A
#
# COMPACT_ATOMS: atom_id res chain seq x y z
N GLN A 1 -18.66 0.87 32.81
CA GLN A 1 -18.86 1.48 31.47
C GLN A 1 -17.87 2.62 31.29
N SER A 2 -17.27 2.78 30.09
CA SER A 2 -16.10 3.64 29.90
C SER A 2 -16.42 5.14 29.81
N LEU A 3 -15.53 5.97 30.38
CA LEU A 3 -15.54 7.44 30.31
C LEU A 3 -15.79 7.99 28.90
N LEU A 4 -15.30 7.29 27.86
CA LEU A 4 -15.51 7.65 26.46
C LEU A 4 -16.99 7.85 26.08
N TYR A 5 -17.92 7.05 26.65
CA TYR A 5 -19.34 7.09 26.27
C TYR A 5 -20.21 7.97 27.17
N ARG A 6 -19.73 8.33 28.37
CA ARG A 6 -20.56 9.00 29.40
C ARG A 6 -19.90 10.21 30.06
N GLY A 7 -18.64 10.49 29.76
CA GLY A 7 -17.85 11.52 30.44
C GLY A 7 -17.99 12.95 29.89
N GLY A 8 -18.81 13.17 28.84
CA GLY A 8 -18.98 14.50 28.24
C GLY A 8 -17.71 15.04 27.55
N LEU A 9 -16.82 14.14 27.09
CA LEU A 9 -15.57 14.51 26.45
C LEU A 9 -15.81 15.20 25.10
N LYS A 10 -14.96 16.15 24.75
CA LYS A 10 -14.83 16.70 23.39
C LYS A 10 -13.65 16.03 22.71
N ILE A 11 -13.91 15.35 21.59
CA ILE A 11 -12.89 14.63 20.81
C ILE A 11 -12.59 15.48 19.57
N TYR A 12 -11.35 15.92 19.46
CA TYR A 12 -10.85 16.66 18.30
C TYR A 12 -10.08 15.71 17.40
N THR A 13 -10.32 15.79 16.10
CA THR A 13 -9.71 14.91 15.10
C THR A 13 -9.29 15.74 13.89
N SER A 14 -8.38 15.19 13.09
CA SER A 14 -7.99 15.73 11.78
C SER A 14 -8.94 15.30 10.66
N LEU A 15 -10.08 14.69 10.98
CA LEU A 15 -11.03 14.18 9.99
C LEU A 15 -11.48 15.29 9.04
N ASN A 16 -11.32 15.05 7.76
CA ASN A 16 -11.97 15.79 6.69
C ASN A 16 -13.24 15.04 6.28
N PRO A 17 -14.45 15.52 6.65
CA PRO A 17 -15.68 14.79 6.39
C PRO A 17 -15.97 14.57 4.90
N GLN A 18 -15.56 15.51 4.04
CA GLN A 18 -15.76 15.38 2.59
C GLN A 18 -14.86 14.31 1.99
N ALA A 19 -13.59 14.25 2.42
CA ALA A 19 -12.67 13.22 1.99
C ALA A 19 -13.11 11.84 2.50
N GLN A 20 -13.56 11.76 3.75
CA GLN A 20 -14.09 10.53 4.36
C GLN A 20 -15.27 9.99 3.55
N GLN A 21 -16.28 10.83 3.28
CA GLN A 21 -17.46 10.41 2.52
C GLN A 21 -17.07 9.91 1.12
N LYS A 22 -16.19 10.62 0.40
CA LYS A 22 -15.73 10.17 -0.93
C LYS A 22 -15.02 8.83 -0.88
N MET A 23 -14.20 8.60 0.13
CA MET A 23 -13.50 7.31 0.29
C MET A 23 -14.48 6.18 0.61
N GLU A 24 -15.49 6.44 1.44
CA GLU A 24 -16.57 5.50 1.72
C GLU A 24 -17.37 5.16 0.44
N ASP A 25 -17.73 6.17 -0.36
CA ASP A 25 -18.45 5.96 -1.63
C ASP A 25 -17.64 5.11 -2.63
N VAL A 26 -16.33 5.37 -2.74
CA VAL A 26 -15.43 4.59 -3.61
C VAL A 26 -15.34 3.13 -3.16
N ILE A 27 -15.27 2.88 -1.86
CA ILE A 27 -15.15 1.53 -1.29
C ILE A 27 -16.48 0.76 -1.33
N ALA A 28 -17.60 1.47 -1.17
CA ALA A 28 -18.94 0.88 -1.26
C ALA A 28 -19.30 0.49 -2.70
N ASN A 29 -18.72 1.15 -3.71
CA ASN A 29 -18.99 0.84 -5.11
C ASN A 29 -18.32 -0.47 -5.56
N SER A 30 -19.11 -1.54 -5.67
CA SER A 30 -18.64 -2.86 -6.13
C SER A 30 -18.01 -2.87 -7.52
N ALA A 31 -18.30 -1.90 -8.39
CA ALA A 31 -17.66 -1.81 -9.71
C ALA A 31 -16.16 -1.45 -9.63
N ASN A 32 -15.70 -0.92 -8.49
CA ASN A 32 -14.28 -0.62 -8.25
C ASN A 32 -13.48 -1.85 -7.79
N PHE A 33 -14.13 -3.00 -7.64
CA PHE A 33 -13.51 -4.23 -7.15
C PHE A 33 -13.61 -5.36 -8.17
N PRO A 34 -12.67 -6.31 -8.15
CA PRO A 34 -12.82 -7.53 -8.91
C PRO A 34 -14.00 -8.35 -8.38
N SER A 35 -14.47 -9.28 -9.20
CA SER A 35 -15.47 -10.26 -8.80
C SER A 35 -15.07 -11.03 -7.55
N ASP A 36 -16.08 -11.42 -6.79
CA ASP A 36 -15.93 -12.26 -5.60
C ASP A 36 -15.13 -13.52 -5.92
N GLN A 37 -14.28 -13.92 -4.98
CA GLN A 37 -13.46 -15.12 -5.11
C GLN A 37 -13.98 -16.18 -4.15
N ASN A 38 -14.33 -17.35 -4.69
CA ASN A 38 -14.84 -18.49 -3.91
C ASN A 38 -16.06 -18.13 -3.03
N GLY A 39 -16.97 -17.32 -3.57
CA GLY A 39 -18.16 -16.84 -2.85
C GLY A 39 -17.86 -15.86 -1.71
N LYS A 40 -16.66 -15.27 -1.68
CA LYS A 40 -16.27 -14.24 -0.72
C LYS A 40 -15.95 -12.94 -1.42
N GLN A 41 -16.51 -11.86 -0.89
CA GLN A 41 -16.24 -10.52 -1.35
C GLN A 41 -14.76 -10.17 -1.19
N VAL A 42 -14.13 -9.66 -2.26
CA VAL A 42 -12.77 -9.13 -2.19
C VAL A 42 -12.81 -7.82 -1.42
N GLU A 43 -11.91 -7.69 -0.45
CA GLU A 43 -11.89 -6.59 0.51
C GLU A 43 -10.82 -5.54 0.17
N GLY A 44 -11.02 -4.32 0.67
CA GLY A 44 -10.13 -3.20 0.46
C GLY A 44 -10.07 -2.29 1.69
N ALA A 45 -9.04 -1.45 1.74
CA ALA A 45 -8.88 -0.41 2.74
C ALA A 45 -8.11 0.76 2.15
N MET A 46 -8.36 1.95 2.67
CA MET A 46 -7.70 3.17 2.22
C MET A 46 -7.42 4.10 3.40
N VAL A 47 -6.32 4.82 3.32
CA VAL A 47 -5.93 5.87 4.26
C VAL A 47 -5.54 7.10 3.45
N LEU A 48 -6.10 8.25 3.80
CA LEU A 48 -5.66 9.54 3.30
C LEU A 48 -4.92 10.27 4.40
N LEU A 49 -3.66 10.61 4.12
CA LEU A 49 -2.75 11.23 5.07
C LEU A 49 -2.24 12.57 4.53
N GLU A 50 -2.17 13.57 5.40
CA GLU A 50 -1.51 14.83 5.08
C GLU A 50 0.00 14.69 5.27
N ASN A 51 0.77 14.80 4.19
CA ASN A 51 2.19 14.46 4.18
C ASN A 51 3.03 15.32 5.14
N LYS A 52 2.67 16.58 5.35
CA LYS A 52 3.44 17.48 6.22
C LYS A 52 3.24 17.21 7.71
N THR A 53 2.02 16.84 8.10
CA THR A 53 1.64 16.70 9.52
C THR A 53 1.56 15.25 9.97
N GLY A 54 1.44 14.30 9.03
CA GLY A 54 1.15 12.90 9.35
C GLY A 54 -0.31 12.66 9.75
N GLU A 55 -1.16 13.68 9.67
CA GLU A 55 -2.56 13.60 10.10
C GLU A 55 -3.37 12.71 9.17
N ILE A 56 -4.20 11.85 9.75
CA ILE A 56 -5.16 11.02 9.02
C ILE A 56 -6.40 11.86 8.76
N GLN A 57 -6.60 12.24 7.50
CA GLN A 57 -7.73 13.06 7.06
C GLN A 57 -8.96 12.20 6.78
N ALA A 58 -8.76 10.94 6.35
CA ALA A 58 -9.83 9.98 6.14
C ALA A 58 -9.29 8.54 6.16
N LEU A 59 -10.13 7.59 6.54
CA LEU A 59 -9.75 6.20 6.73
C LEU A 59 -10.96 5.27 6.53
N VAL A 60 -10.78 4.24 5.69
CA VAL A 60 -11.77 3.18 5.45
C VAL A 60 -11.10 1.83 5.61
N GLY A 61 -11.68 0.99 6.48
CA GLY A 61 -11.06 -0.27 6.93
C GLY A 61 -11.61 -1.55 6.28
N GLY A 62 -12.59 -1.45 5.39
CA GLY A 62 -13.28 -2.57 4.78
C GLY A 62 -14.41 -2.09 3.89
N ARG A 63 -14.99 -2.99 3.10
CA ARG A 63 -16.12 -2.67 2.21
C ARG A 63 -17.45 -2.56 2.92
N GLU A 64 -17.59 -3.24 4.05
CA GLU A 64 -18.82 -3.27 4.83
C GLU A 64 -18.55 -2.93 6.30
N HIS A 65 -19.42 -2.10 6.87
CA HIS A 65 -19.37 -1.68 8.28
C HIS A 65 -20.64 -2.13 9.01
N THR A 66 -20.83 -3.44 9.12
CA THR A 66 -22.05 -4.04 9.69
C THR A 66 -22.05 -4.16 11.21
N GLN A 67 -20.88 -4.06 11.86
CA GLN A 67 -20.75 -4.17 13.32
C GLN A 67 -19.90 -3.04 13.90
N GLN A 68 -20.23 -2.63 15.12
CA GLN A 68 -19.38 -1.68 15.86
C GLN A 68 -18.03 -2.32 16.17
N ARG A 69 -16.94 -1.58 15.88
CA ARG A 69 -15.56 -2.02 16.14
C ARG A 69 -15.17 -3.33 15.42
N SER A 70 -15.74 -3.57 14.23
CA SER A 70 -15.25 -4.60 13.31
C SER A 70 -13.75 -4.45 13.03
N PHE A 71 -13.15 -5.55 12.58
CA PHE A 71 -11.78 -5.56 12.11
C PHE A 71 -11.54 -4.48 11.04
N ASN A 72 -10.56 -3.61 11.29
CA ASN A 72 -10.22 -2.49 10.42
C ASN A 72 -8.90 -2.78 9.71
N ARG A 73 -8.95 -3.06 8.41
CA ARG A 73 -7.76 -3.41 7.62
C ARG A 73 -6.78 -2.26 7.45
N ALA A 74 -7.23 -1.00 7.59
CA ALA A 74 -6.34 0.15 7.51
C ALA A 74 -5.46 0.30 8.77
N THR A 75 -5.91 -0.15 9.94
CA THR A 75 -5.19 0.04 11.21
C THR A 75 -4.73 -1.26 11.88
N GLN A 76 -5.32 -2.40 11.55
CA GLN A 76 -5.08 -3.67 12.25
C GLN A 76 -4.51 -4.77 11.35
N ALA A 77 -4.70 -4.69 10.03
CA ALA A 77 -4.18 -5.73 9.15
C ALA A 77 -2.68 -5.54 8.92
N VAL A 78 -1.91 -6.62 9.12
CA VAL A 78 -0.52 -6.72 8.71
C VAL A 78 -0.44 -7.62 7.49
N ARG A 79 0.07 -7.08 6.37
CA ARG A 79 0.25 -7.79 5.10
C ARG A 79 1.62 -7.50 4.54
N GLN A 80 2.11 -8.40 3.69
CA GLN A 80 3.35 -8.16 2.96
C GLN A 80 3.15 -6.96 2.02
N PRO A 81 4.04 -5.95 2.03
CA PRO A 81 3.91 -4.75 1.19
C PRO A 81 4.24 -5.01 -0.30
N GLY A 82 4.82 -6.17 -0.62
CA GLY A 82 5.28 -6.48 -1.97
C GLY A 82 6.28 -5.45 -2.49
N SER A 83 6.25 -5.19 -3.80
CA SER A 83 7.19 -4.26 -4.45
C SER A 83 7.09 -2.81 -3.97
N ALA A 84 6.03 -2.41 -3.27
CA ALA A 84 5.93 -1.08 -2.67
C ALA A 84 7.03 -0.81 -1.62
N ILE A 85 7.71 -1.85 -1.11
CA ILE A 85 8.85 -1.70 -0.20
C ILE A 85 10.14 -1.26 -0.91
N LYS A 86 10.30 -1.54 -2.21
CA LYS A 86 11.57 -1.37 -2.95
C LYS A 86 12.11 0.07 -2.89
N PRO A 87 11.29 1.14 -3.02
CA PRO A 87 11.76 2.50 -2.81
C PRO A 87 12.47 2.68 -1.46
N LEU A 88 11.92 2.13 -0.38
CA LEU A 88 12.45 2.32 0.96
C LEU A 88 13.73 1.54 1.24
N VAL A 89 13.84 0.29 0.78
CA VAL A 89 14.94 -0.61 1.18
C VAL A 89 16.00 -0.84 0.11
N VAL A 90 15.74 -0.46 -1.15
CA VAL A 90 16.69 -0.64 -2.25
C VAL A 90 17.08 0.71 -2.85
N TYR A 91 16.11 1.44 -3.40
CA TYR A 91 16.43 2.59 -4.24
C TYR A 91 16.83 3.83 -3.44
N THR A 92 16.12 4.17 -2.36
CA THR A 92 16.52 5.31 -1.50
C THR A 92 17.92 5.12 -0.92
N PRO A 93 18.28 3.96 -0.31
CA PRO A 93 19.65 3.74 0.15
C PRO A 93 20.70 3.77 -0.97
N ALA A 94 20.35 3.38 -2.20
CA ALA A 94 21.25 3.49 -3.34
C ALA A 94 21.48 4.97 -3.72
N LEU A 95 20.42 5.77 -3.79
CA LEU A 95 20.53 7.20 -4.07
C LEU A 95 21.34 7.92 -2.99
N GLU A 96 21.16 7.58 -1.71
CA GLU A 96 21.95 8.12 -0.59
C GLU A 96 23.44 7.75 -0.67
N LYS A 97 23.77 6.62 -1.30
CA LYS A 97 25.15 6.20 -1.59
C LYS A 97 25.74 6.85 -2.86
N GLY A 98 25.01 7.75 -3.51
CA GLY A 98 25.47 8.47 -4.70
C GLY A 98 25.20 7.76 -6.03
N TYR A 99 24.47 6.64 -6.04
CA TYR A 99 23.96 6.09 -7.29
C TYR A 99 22.92 7.04 -7.89
N THR A 100 22.77 7.02 -9.21
CA THR A 100 21.82 7.89 -9.89
C THR A 100 20.69 7.07 -10.53
N THR A 101 19.59 7.74 -10.85
CA THR A 101 18.47 7.10 -11.58
C THR A 101 18.86 6.60 -12.98
N ALA A 102 20.02 7.00 -13.50
CA ALA A 102 20.58 6.57 -14.77
C ALA A 102 21.51 5.35 -14.65
N LEU A 103 21.76 4.84 -13.44
CA LEU A 103 22.55 3.62 -13.21
C LEU A 103 22.03 2.48 -14.09
N SER A 104 22.92 1.87 -14.86
CA SER A 104 22.62 0.69 -15.66
C SER A 104 22.62 -0.56 -14.77
N LEU A 105 21.56 -1.33 -14.85
CA LEU A 105 21.31 -2.55 -14.09
C LEU A 105 20.98 -3.70 -15.05
N LEU A 106 21.37 -4.92 -14.71
CA LEU A 106 21.14 -6.07 -15.56
C LEU A 106 19.88 -6.82 -15.13
N ASP A 107 18.77 -6.58 -15.82
CA ASP A 107 17.51 -7.32 -15.62
C ASP A 107 17.61 -8.73 -16.23
N SER A 108 18.02 -9.69 -15.40
CA SER A 108 18.13 -11.11 -15.71
C SER A 108 17.95 -11.96 -14.46
N PRO A 109 17.54 -13.25 -14.55
CA PRO A 109 17.36 -14.11 -13.39
C PRO A 109 18.60 -14.10 -12.48
N VAL A 110 18.38 -13.84 -11.19
CA VAL A 110 19.45 -13.77 -10.19
C VAL A 110 19.35 -14.97 -9.28
N THR A 111 20.45 -15.72 -9.15
CA THR A 111 20.54 -16.83 -8.19
C THR A 111 21.27 -16.36 -6.94
N ILE A 112 20.60 -16.45 -5.79
CA ILE A 112 21.17 -16.16 -4.48
C ILE A 112 21.04 -17.41 -3.61
N GLY A 113 22.17 -18.01 -3.25
CA GLY A 113 22.20 -19.34 -2.63
C GLY A 113 21.58 -20.38 -3.57
N ASN A 114 20.55 -21.09 -3.09
CA ASN A 114 19.85 -22.12 -3.85
C ASN A 114 18.57 -21.62 -4.55
N ASN A 115 18.27 -20.32 -4.47
CA ASN A 115 17.04 -19.75 -5.01
C ASN A 115 17.34 -18.89 -6.24
N THR A 116 16.62 -19.16 -7.33
CA THR A 116 16.61 -18.30 -8.52
C THR A 116 15.39 -17.41 -8.49
N PHE A 117 15.63 -16.11 -8.49
CA PHE A 117 14.60 -15.08 -8.53
C PHE A 117 14.36 -14.66 -9.98
N ASN A 118 13.09 -14.44 -10.31
CA ASN A 118 12.65 -14.04 -11.64
C ASN A 118 11.74 -12.81 -11.54
N ASN A 119 11.62 -12.09 -12.65
CA ASN A 119 10.49 -11.18 -12.83
C ASN A 119 9.17 -11.94 -12.81
N TYR A 120 8.09 -11.25 -12.43
CA TYR A 120 6.75 -11.83 -12.37
C TYR A 120 6.31 -12.47 -13.70
N ASP A 121 6.77 -11.93 -14.82
CA ASP A 121 6.47 -12.41 -16.18
C ASP A 121 7.55 -13.34 -16.75
N TYR A 122 8.60 -13.66 -15.99
CA TYR A 122 9.78 -14.42 -16.41
C TYR A 122 10.54 -13.83 -17.62
N LYS A 123 10.30 -12.56 -17.96
CA LYS A 123 10.98 -11.89 -19.08
C LYS A 123 12.13 -11.02 -18.57
N SER A 124 13.26 -11.13 -19.24
CA SER A 124 14.45 -10.29 -19.01
C SER A 124 14.46 -9.14 -20.00
N ALA A 125 14.71 -7.94 -19.53
CA ALA A 125 14.91 -6.76 -20.39
C ALA A 125 16.40 -6.50 -20.69
N GLY A 126 17.32 -7.26 -20.10
CA GLY A 126 18.75 -7.00 -20.22
C GLY A 126 19.14 -5.72 -19.49
N TRP A 127 20.02 -4.91 -20.07
CA TRP A 127 20.47 -3.67 -19.43
C TRP A 127 19.36 -2.62 -19.43
N ILE A 128 18.96 -2.18 -18.24
CA ILE A 128 17.95 -1.15 -18.01
C ILE A 128 18.47 -0.10 -17.03
N THR A 129 17.88 1.09 -17.03
CA THR A 129 18.19 2.10 -16.02
C THR A 129 17.49 1.78 -14.69
N MET A 130 18.03 2.26 -13.57
CA MET A 130 17.35 2.22 -12.26
C MET A 130 15.95 2.84 -12.34
N ARG A 131 15.77 3.94 -13.08
CA ARG A 131 14.46 4.54 -13.36
C ARG A 131 13.48 3.54 -14.00
N ALA A 132 13.93 2.81 -15.01
CA ALA A 132 13.11 1.80 -15.67
C ALA A 132 12.80 0.62 -14.72
N ALA A 133 13.76 0.21 -13.88
CA ALA A 133 13.55 -0.84 -12.88
C ALA A 133 12.45 -0.46 -11.85
N VAL A 134 12.42 0.81 -11.40
CA VAL A 134 11.35 1.35 -10.56
C VAL A 134 10.02 1.39 -11.30
N GLN A 135 9.99 1.97 -12.50
CA GLN A 135 8.78 2.17 -13.30
C GLN A 135 8.05 0.84 -13.58
N TRP A 136 8.80 -0.18 -13.97
CA TRP A 136 8.25 -1.49 -14.30
C TRP A 136 8.23 -2.45 -13.11
N SER A 137 8.60 -1.98 -11.91
CA SER A 137 8.67 -2.77 -10.70
C SER A 137 9.43 -4.10 -10.90
N LYS A 138 10.56 -4.05 -11.61
CA LYS A 138 11.41 -5.23 -11.88
C LYS A 138 11.88 -5.87 -10.57
N ASN A 139 11.98 -7.20 -10.55
CA ASN A 139 12.40 -7.95 -9.37
C ASN A 139 13.88 -8.31 -9.41
N THR A 140 14.43 -8.42 -10.62
CA THR A 140 15.79 -8.84 -10.88
C THR A 140 16.57 -7.69 -11.49
N TYR A 141 17.69 -7.32 -10.88
CA TYR A 141 18.62 -6.28 -11.34
C TYR A 141 19.89 -6.25 -10.49
#